data_AF-A0A936C1M8-F1
#
_entry.id   AF-A0A936C1M8-F1
#
_cell.length_a   1.000
_cell.length_b   1.000
_cell.length_c   1.000
_cell.angle_alpha   90.00
_cell.angle_beta   90.00
_cell.angle_gamma   90.00
#
_symmetry.space_group_name_H-M   'P 1'
#
loop_
_entity.id
_entity.type
_entity.pdbx_description
1 polymer ?
#
loop_
_entity_poly.entity_id
_entity_poly.type
_entity_poly.pdbx_seq_one_letter_code
_entity_poly.pdbx_strand_id
1 'polypeptide(L)'
;MPDFSESGCSTAPAAEAQSSWPHGAWVAGTADRLLSLRGSSEWVAPSSDTRASGVAGIEIRAAGSAAVQAARIGARPTTLRGAIAGALLGVLGLGGLASLAVPPALAATQAPRVERRGELFESSDAAKKPGPRELDRILMLGMNLTASVEAEAMRRGGDEVLLIDPTTSTNGFVVYGSRKYDLSRMDEGEALGRALGLDPARARLLATVFERRDIKARDELARLAIAFAESENGTRVFGRLVLSGHSMGDNISGTDNGEIRLHDVETLAEIFPRAAAGIEDVKLAACETGSQANHSRLFEYFRNLRTSTAFDGRGALAKGGGAQDLARWARATRGRIDRLDRNYARGLWRGNNISVHTRARGFETHRPALALPEALAAYEDDRADVEAYSQRGAENSAWTTKVRLTAHYDAIQALLRCVNIPANLKASIEAARDHVVRLRHEKEIVVAFVRNFSADLKSAYDDLGATVPKLEQMTRRARIEHIQTLERVSTSASISETTRRFIERMRATLIEMTPEAVPFDWI
;
A
#
# COMPACT_ATOMS: atom_id res chain seq x y z
N MET A 1 -65.61 -11.46 28.30
CA MET A 1 -66.05 -12.18 29.51
C MET A 1 -67.01 -13.27 29.09
N PRO A 2 -66.95 -14.50 29.64
CA PRO A 2 -66.01 -15.07 30.63
C PRO A 2 -65.22 -16.27 30.04
N ASP A 3 -64.54 -17.13 30.80
CA ASP A 3 -63.33 -16.98 31.61
C ASP A 3 -62.66 -18.39 31.75
N PHE A 4 -61.32 -18.42 31.87
CA PHE A 4 -60.34 -19.48 32.23
C PHE A 4 -60.55 -21.02 32.02
N SER A 5 -59.53 -21.70 31.48
CA SER A 5 -58.58 -22.53 32.26
C SER A 5 -57.41 -23.11 31.42
N GLU A 6 -56.30 -23.40 32.10
CA GLU A 6 -54.91 -23.54 31.64
C GLU A 6 -54.43 -24.96 31.25
N SER A 7 -53.14 -25.02 30.85
CA SER A 7 -52.17 -26.15 30.77
C SER A 7 -51.88 -26.71 29.36
N GLY A 8 -50.64 -26.87 28.87
CA GLY A 8 -49.28 -26.59 29.36
C GLY A 8 -48.23 -27.23 28.41
N CYS A 9 -47.00 -26.65 28.38
CA CYS A 9 -45.69 -27.19 27.93
C CYS A 9 -45.55 -27.76 26.48
N SER A 10 -44.46 -27.61 25.72
CA SER A 10 -43.04 -27.38 26.01
C SER A 10 -42.34 -26.92 24.71
N THR A 11 -41.47 -25.91 24.78
CA THR A 11 -40.54 -25.51 23.71
C THR A 11 -39.11 -25.83 24.15
N ALA A 12 -38.35 -26.50 23.28
CA ALA A 12 -36.93 -26.78 23.46
C ALA A 12 -36.07 -25.51 23.21
N PRO A 13 -35.01 -25.25 23.99
CA PRO A 13 -34.12 -24.11 23.74
C PRO A 13 -32.95 -24.47 22.82
N ALA A 14 -32.52 -23.46 22.07
CA ALA A 14 -31.32 -23.43 21.26
C ALA A 14 -30.06 -23.45 22.14
N ALA A 15 -29.06 -24.27 21.75
CA ALA A 15 -27.76 -24.31 22.40
C ALA A 15 -26.84 -23.21 21.82
N GLU A 16 -26.51 -22.24 22.69
CA GLU A 16 -25.48 -21.23 22.50
C GLU A 16 -24.12 -21.83 22.86
N ALA A 17 -23.20 -21.94 21.89
CA ALA A 17 -21.84 -22.40 22.15
C ALA A 17 -20.94 -21.20 22.53
N GLN A 18 -20.78 -20.96 23.83
CA GLN A 18 -19.72 -20.11 24.37
C GLN A 18 -18.40 -20.89 24.38
N SER A 19 -17.43 -20.49 23.55
CA SER A 19 -16.05 -20.99 23.62
C SER A 19 -15.20 -20.06 24.50
N SER A 20 -15.01 -20.43 25.75
CA SER A 20 -13.98 -19.86 26.63
C SER A 20 -12.62 -20.53 26.33
N TRP A 21 -11.62 -19.72 26.02
CA TRP A 21 -10.21 -20.16 26.00
C TRP A 21 -9.48 -19.57 27.20
N PRO A 22 -8.64 -20.34 27.90
CA PRO A 22 -8.01 -19.91 29.15
C PRO A 22 -6.79 -19.02 28.88
N HIS A 23 -6.71 -17.92 29.64
CA HIS A 23 -5.49 -17.14 29.81
C HIS A 23 -4.48 -17.96 30.63
N GLY A 24 -3.48 -18.53 29.96
CA GLY A 24 -2.31 -19.16 30.55
C GLY A 24 -1.11 -18.22 30.54
N ALA A 25 -0.57 -17.97 31.73
CA ALA A 25 0.57 -17.12 32.03
C ALA A 25 1.84 -17.47 31.23
N TRP A 26 2.57 -16.45 30.79
CA TRP A 26 4.00 -16.55 30.48
C TRP A 26 4.77 -15.60 31.39
N VAL A 27 5.70 -16.22 32.12
CA VAL A 27 6.56 -15.66 33.15
C VAL A 27 7.66 -14.81 32.53
N ALA A 28 7.99 -13.73 33.25
CA ALA A 28 9.05 -12.79 32.98
C ALA A 28 10.46 -13.39 33.15
N GLY A 29 11.38 -12.90 32.31
CA GLY A 29 12.83 -12.99 32.44
C GLY A 29 13.37 -12.35 31.17
N THR A 30 14.03 -11.20 31.17
CA THR A 30 15.05 -10.68 32.07
C THR A 30 15.06 -9.15 31.97
N ALA A 31 15.02 -8.48 33.12
CA ALA A 31 15.50 -7.11 33.28
C ALA A 31 16.82 -7.18 34.06
N ASP A 32 17.87 -6.49 33.61
CA ASP A 32 18.70 -5.73 34.55
C ASP A 32 19.66 -4.74 33.89
N ARG A 33 19.88 -3.63 34.62
CA ARG A 33 20.73 -2.43 34.40
C ARG A 33 20.03 -1.31 33.62
N LEU A 34 19.65 -0.16 34.20
CA LEU A 34 20.33 0.68 35.20
C LEU A 34 19.33 1.51 36.07
N LEU A 35 19.55 1.44 37.38
CA LEU A 35 19.36 2.51 38.40
C LEU A 35 19.98 3.83 37.89
N SER A 36 19.63 5.05 38.27
CA SER A 36 18.78 5.66 39.29
C SER A 36 18.90 7.18 39.03
N LEU A 37 17.89 7.99 39.30
CA LEU A 37 18.02 9.29 39.97
C LEU A 37 16.61 9.84 40.27
N ARG A 38 16.24 9.78 41.55
CA ARG A 38 15.18 10.57 42.15
C ARG A 38 15.75 11.96 42.44
N GLY A 39 15.01 13.01 42.11
CA GLY A 39 15.21 14.37 42.57
C GLY A 39 13.86 15.08 42.62
N SER A 40 13.40 15.33 43.83
CA SER A 40 12.16 16.00 44.24
C SER A 40 12.28 17.52 44.22
N SER A 41 11.18 18.22 43.88
CA SER A 41 10.76 19.58 44.29
C SER A 41 10.13 20.29 43.09
N GLU A 42 9.10 21.13 43.13
CA GLU A 42 8.20 21.63 44.17
C GLU A 42 7.02 22.23 43.38
N TRP A 43 5.85 22.25 44.02
CA TRP A 43 4.65 22.89 43.54
C TRP A 43 4.81 24.42 43.53
N VAL A 44 4.52 25.07 42.40
CA VAL A 44 4.08 26.48 42.37
C VAL A 44 3.04 26.64 41.26
N ALA A 45 1.81 26.95 41.66
CA ALA A 45 0.77 27.46 40.77
C ALA A 45 0.90 28.98 40.64
N PRO A 46 0.55 29.57 39.49
CA PRO A 46 0.08 30.95 39.46
C PRO A 46 -1.40 31.05 39.10
N SER A 47 -1.98 32.02 39.78
CA SER A 47 -3.35 32.49 39.83
C SER A 47 -3.95 32.99 38.52
N SER A 48 -5.27 32.90 38.48
CA SER A 48 -6.21 33.65 37.65
C SER A 48 -5.99 35.16 37.70
N ASP A 49 -6.05 35.82 36.54
CA ASP A 49 -6.98 36.91 36.22
C ASP A 49 -6.50 37.71 35.00
N THR A 50 -7.26 37.67 33.90
CA THR A 50 -7.76 38.89 33.24
C THR A 50 -8.87 38.57 32.24
N ARG A 51 -10.00 39.24 32.42
CA ARG A 51 -11.15 39.32 31.50
C ARG A 51 -10.99 40.49 30.52
N ALA A 52 -11.76 40.39 29.44
CA ALA A 52 -12.21 41.45 28.51
C ALA A 52 -11.17 41.88 27.44
N SER A 53 -11.48 42.13 26.17
CA SER A 53 -12.74 42.33 25.42
C SER A 53 -12.41 42.58 23.93
N GLY A 54 -13.38 42.39 23.02
CA GLY A 54 -13.38 42.89 21.62
C GLY A 54 -13.21 41.77 20.58
N VAL A 55 -14.24 41.26 19.91
CA VAL A 55 -15.10 41.82 18.84
C VAL A 55 -14.37 42.17 17.53
N ALA A 56 -14.75 41.39 16.50
CA ALA A 56 -14.77 41.64 15.05
C ALA A 56 -13.45 41.66 14.24
N GLY A 57 -13.44 40.83 13.19
CA GLY A 57 -12.68 41.07 11.96
C GLY A 57 -11.74 39.94 11.51
N ILE A 58 -12.28 38.81 11.05
CA ILE A 58 -11.51 37.86 10.23
C ILE A 58 -11.87 38.12 8.77
N GLU A 59 -11.05 38.92 8.08
CA GLU A 59 -10.95 38.88 6.63
C GLU A 59 -9.95 37.78 6.23
N ILE A 60 -10.43 36.85 5.42
CA ILE A 60 -9.64 35.75 4.85
C ILE A 60 -8.76 36.31 3.73
N ARG A 61 -7.44 36.33 3.92
CA ARG A 61 -6.47 36.43 2.83
C ARG A 61 -6.19 35.04 2.27
N ALA A 62 -6.78 34.72 1.13
CA ALA A 62 -6.41 33.59 0.28
C ALA A 62 -6.21 34.10 -1.15
N ALA A 63 -5.02 34.58 -1.48
CA ALA A 63 -4.58 34.84 -2.86
C ALA A 63 -3.06 35.07 -2.92
N GLY A 64 -2.26 34.05 -2.62
CA GLY A 64 -0.79 34.15 -2.59
C GLY A 64 -0.05 33.53 -3.79
N SER A 65 -0.69 32.69 -4.60
CA SER A 65 0.05 31.85 -5.58
C SER A 65 -0.07 32.31 -7.04
N ALA A 66 -1.17 32.94 -7.45
CA ALA A 66 -1.37 33.36 -8.85
C ALA A 66 -0.66 34.69 -9.22
N ALA A 67 -0.31 35.53 -8.23
CA ALA A 67 0.26 36.86 -8.47
C ALA A 67 1.75 36.83 -8.87
N VAL A 68 2.48 35.76 -8.51
CA VAL A 68 3.91 35.63 -8.82
C VAL A 68 4.15 35.27 -10.30
N GLN A 69 3.17 34.68 -10.97
CA GLN A 69 3.28 34.29 -12.38
C GLN A 69 2.91 35.42 -13.35
N ALA A 70 2.08 36.37 -12.93
CA ALA A 70 1.71 37.55 -13.73
C ALA A 70 2.82 38.63 -13.75
N ALA A 71 3.74 38.64 -12.79
CA ALA A 71 4.84 39.62 -12.72
C ALA A 71 6.00 39.34 -13.68
N ARG A 72 6.01 38.18 -14.39
CA ARG A 72 7.05 37.83 -15.38
C ARG A 72 6.73 38.26 -16.81
N ILE A 73 5.55 38.79 -17.08
CA ILE A 73 5.13 39.23 -18.42
C ILE A 73 4.58 40.65 -18.24
N GLY A 74 5.42 41.66 -18.48
CA GLY A 74 5.17 43.06 -18.11
C GLY A 74 3.93 43.68 -18.77
N ALA A 75 2.74 43.44 -18.20
CA ALA A 75 1.49 44.08 -18.57
C ALA A 75 1.10 45.14 -17.53
N ARG A 76 0.79 46.36 -18.01
CA ARG A 76 0.35 47.49 -17.17
C ARG A 76 -1.10 47.32 -16.69
N PRO A 77 -1.48 47.92 -15.53
CA PRO A 77 -2.77 47.67 -14.90
C PRO A 77 -3.78 48.77 -15.21
N THR A 78 -4.73 48.53 -16.10
CA THR A 78 -5.98 49.31 -16.16
C THR A 78 -7.12 48.45 -16.69
N THR A 79 -7.92 47.89 -15.78
CA THR A 79 -9.39 47.65 -15.82
C THR A 79 -9.73 46.47 -14.91
N LEU A 80 -9.86 46.73 -13.60
CA LEU A 80 -10.31 45.73 -12.61
C LEU A 80 -11.62 46.18 -11.97
N ARG A 81 -12.72 46.12 -12.74
CA ARG A 81 -14.11 46.05 -12.24
C ARG A 81 -14.96 45.32 -13.28
N GLY A 82 -15.05 43.98 -13.15
CA GLY A 82 -15.92 43.18 -14.03
C GLY A 82 -15.57 41.71 -14.22
N ALA A 83 -14.86 41.05 -13.29
CA ALA A 83 -14.48 39.63 -13.48
C ALA A 83 -14.52 38.81 -12.18
N ILE A 84 -15.55 39.01 -11.34
CA ILE A 84 -15.90 38.08 -10.25
C ILE A 84 -17.43 37.89 -10.26
N ALA A 85 -17.93 37.22 -11.29
CA ALA A 85 -19.24 36.59 -11.35
C ALA A 85 -19.37 35.91 -12.74
N GLY A 86 -18.77 34.73 -12.92
CA GLY A 86 -18.82 34.08 -14.24
C GLY A 86 -17.97 32.82 -14.41
N ALA A 87 -17.90 31.95 -13.40
CA ALA A 87 -17.26 30.64 -13.55
C ALA A 87 -18.06 29.47 -12.93
N LEU A 88 -19.34 29.70 -12.62
CA LEU A 88 -20.24 28.69 -12.06
C LEU A 88 -21.67 29.00 -12.53
N LEU A 89 -21.92 28.88 -13.85
CA LEU A 89 -23.26 28.81 -14.50
C LEU A 89 -23.09 28.87 -16.04
N GLY A 90 -22.43 27.88 -16.63
CA GLY A 90 -22.12 27.92 -18.07
C GLY A 90 -22.06 26.56 -18.75
N VAL A 91 -22.98 25.63 -18.45
CA VAL A 91 -23.18 24.41 -19.28
C VAL A 91 -24.68 24.05 -19.42
N LEU A 92 -25.59 25.02 -19.34
CA LEU A 92 -26.99 24.79 -19.68
C LEU A 92 -27.48 25.87 -20.64
N GLY A 93 -27.69 25.49 -21.91
CA GLY A 93 -28.41 26.35 -22.86
C GLY A 93 -28.17 26.08 -24.34
N LEU A 94 -29.03 25.22 -24.91
CA LEU A 94 -29.68 25.36 -26.23
C LEU A 94 -28.83 25.19 -27.51
N GLY A 95 -28.96 24.00 -28.09
CA GLY A 95 -28.70 23.73 -29.50
C GLY A 95 -29.73 22.75 -30.10
N GLY A 96 -30.71 23.31 -30.80
CA GLY A 96 -31.44 22.75 -31.96
C GLY A 96 -31.81 21.27 -32.01
N LEU A 97 -33.12 21.01 -31.88
CA LEU A 97 -33.78 19.77 -32.29
C LEU A 97 -33.74 19.63 -33.82
N ALA A 98 -33.13 18.54 -34.31
CA ALA A 98 -33.40 17.99 -35.63
C ALA A 98 -33.77 16.50 -35.46
N SER A 99 -35.04 16.20 -35.72
CA SER A 99 -35.60 14.85 -35.71
C SER A 99 -34.93 13.98 -36.78
N LEU A 100 -34.34 12.86 -36.36
CA LEU A 100 -34.14 11.69 -37.21
C LEU A 100 -34.89 10.52 -36.59
N ALA A 101 -35.83 9.99 -37.36
CA ALA A 101 -36.64 8.84 -37.04
C ALA A 101 -35.76 7.59 -36.88
N VAL A 102 -35.97 6.87 -35.77
CA VAL A 102 -35.44 5.53 -35.54
C VAL A 102 -36.57 4.53 -35.85
N PRO A 103 -36.34 3.48 -36.67
CA PRO A 103 -37.34 2.44 -36.92
C PRO A 103 -37.52 1.51 -35.71
N PRO A 104 -38.66 0.79 -35.63
CA PRO A 104 -39.07 0.06 -34.43
C PRO A 104 -38.25 -1.21 -34.17
N ALA A 105 -38.26 -1.57 -32.88
CA ALA A 105 -37.62 -2.72 -32.26
C ALA A 105 -37.84 -4.06 -32.99
N LEU A 106 -36.74 -4.78 -33.20
CA LEU A 106 -36.76 -6.22 -33.43
C LEU A 106 -36.94 -6.93 -32.09
N ALA A 107 -37.98 -7.76 -32.04
CA ALA A 107 -38.35 -8.59 -30.91
C ALA A 107 -37.21 -9.55 -30.53
N ALA A 108 -36.84 -9.54 -29.24
CA ALA A 108 -35.99 -10.56 -28.64
C ALA A 108 -36.79 -11.87 -28.54
N THR A 109 -36.42 -12.85 -29.36
CA THR A 109 -36.85 -14.24 -29.22
C THR A 109 -36.24 -14.83 -27.95
N GLN A 110 -37.10 -15.24 -27.02
CA GLN A 110 -36.72 -16.01 -25.83
C GLN A 110 -36.19 -17.38 -26.27
N ALA A 111 -34.92 -17.65 -25.96
CA ALA A 111 -34.35 -18.99 -26.08
C ALA A 111 -34.88 -19.89 -24.94
N PRO A 112 -35.13 -21.18 -25.20
CA PRO A 112 -35.70 -22.08 -24.21
C PRO A 112 -34.74 -22.33 -23.03
N ARG A 113 -35.29 -22.16 -21.83
CA ARG A 113 -34.69 -22.50 -20.54
C ARG A 113 -34.57 -24.02 -20.44
N VAL A 114 -33.37 -24.54 -20.67
CA VAL A 114 -33.04 -25.95 -20.39
C VAL A 114 -32.73 -26.08 -18.90
N GLU A 115 -33.70 -26.57 -18.13
CA GLU A 115 -33.48 -27.04 -16.77
C GLU A 115 -32.59 -28.31 -16.81
N ARG A 116 -31.28 -28.13 -16.61
CA ARG A 116 -30.40 -29.27 -16.28
C ARG A 116 -30.56 -29.57 -14.80
N ARG A 117 -31.36 -30.60 -14.52
CA ARG A 117 -31.41 -31.32 -13.26
C ARG A 117 -29.99 -31.84 -12.94
N GLY A 118 -29.44 -31.43 -11.79
CA GLY A 118 -28.11 -31.81 -11.35
C GLY A 118 -28.06 -33.29 -10.99
N GLU A 119 -27.40 -34.09 -11.82
CA GLU A 119 -26.84 -35.37 -11.40
C GLU A 119 -25.46 -35.10 -10.79
N LEU A 120 -25.37 -35.30 -9.48
CA LEU A 120 -24.13 -35.39 -8.72
C LEU A 120 -23.34 -36.60 -9.23
N PHE A 121 -22.41 -36.36 -10.16
CA PHE A 121 -21.33 -37.30 -10.45
C PHE A 121 -20.30 -37.22 -9.32
N GLU A 122 -20.44 -38.09 -8.32
CA GLU A 122 -19.32 -38.48 -7.47
C GLU A 122 -18.38 -39.36 -8.30
N SER A 123 -17.38 -38.76 -8.97
CA SER A 123 -16.27 -39.55 -9.53
C SER A 123 -15.27 -39.84 -8.41
N SER A 124 -15.33 -41.07 -7.88
CA SER A 124 -14.45 -41.58 -6.82
C SER A 124 -13.11 -42.13 -7.33
N ASP A 125 -12.68 -41.78 -8.55
CA ASP A 125 -11.34 -42.09 -9.02
C ASP A 125 -10.36 -41.05 -8.48
N ALA A 126 -9.81 -41.36 -7.29
CA ALA A 126 -8.62 -40.72 -6.77
C ALA A 126 -7.43 -41.02 -7.69
N ALA A 127 -7.39 -40.33 -8.83
CA ALA A 127 -6.30 -40.36 -9.77
C ALA A 127 -4.99 -40.13 -9.00
N LYS A 128 -4.10 -41.11 -9.09
CA LYS A 128 -2.74 -41.07 -8.56
C LYS A 128 -2.13 -39.73 -8.99
N LYS A 129 -1.97 -38.79 -8.04
CA LYS A 129 -1.52 -37.42 -8.36
C LYS A 129 -0.21 -37.54 -9.15
N PRO A 130 -0.14 -37.02 -10.38
CA PRO A 130 1.11 -37.00 -11.11
C PRO A 130 2.17 -36.35 -10.22
N GLY A 131 3.38 -36.93 -10.21
CA GLY A 131 4.52 -36.37 -9.49
C GLY A 131 4.74 -34.90 -9.90
N PRO A 132 5.38 -34.09 -9.05
CA PRO A 132 5.60 -32.69 -9.33
C PRO A 132 6.31 -32.51 -10.68
N ARG A 133 5.78 -31.63 -11.52
CA ARG A 133 6.39 -31.28 -12.80
C ARG A 133 7.61 -30.42 -12.53
N GLU A 134 8.53 -30.37 -13.48
CA GLU A 134 9.66 -29.43 -13.40
C GLU A 134 9.21 -27.96 -13.25
N LEU A 135 8.02 -27.63 -13.77
CA LEU A 135 7.37 -26.32 -13.62
C LEU A 135 6.74 -26.07 -12.24
N ASP A 136 6.71 -27.05 -11.33
CA ASP A 136 6.13 -26.83 -9.99
C ASP A 136 7.07 -26.05 -9.05
N ARG A 137 8.27 -25.63 -9.49
CA ARG A 137 9.15 -24.79 -8.66
C ARG A 137 8.54 -23.41 -8.41
N ILE A 138 8.66 -22.94 -7.17
CA ILE A 138 8.22 -21.62 -6.72
C ILE A 138 9.42 -20.70 -6.59
N LEU A 139 9.39 -19.59 -7.32
CA LEU A 139 10.25 -18.44 -7.07
C LEU A 139 9.52 -17.48 -6.13
N MET A 140 10.10 -17.21 -4.96
CA MET A 140 9.52 -16.30 -3.98
C MET A 140 10.45 -15.11 -3.76
N LEU A 141 9.93 -13.91 -4.03
CA LEU A 141 10.52 -12.65 -3.61
C LEU A 141 9.89 -12.24 -2.28
N GLY A 142 10.67 -12.30 -1.20
CA GLY A 142 10.25 -11.79 0.10
C GLY A 142 10.91 -10.44 0.38
N MET A 143 10.12 -9.43 0.70
CA MET A 143 10.67 -8.12 1.11
C MET A 143 10.73 -7.95 2.63
N ASN A 144 9.98 -8.76 3.39
CA ASN A 144 9.97 -8.72 4.85
C ASN A 144 10.87 -9.79 5.47
N LEU A 145 11.48 -9.50 6.63
CA LEU A 145 12.33 -10.44 7.39
C LEU A 145 11.61 -11.76 7.75
N THR A 146 10.28 -11.78 7.70
CA THR A 146 9.44 -12.95 7.97
C THR A 146 9.18 -13.84 6.76
N ALA A 147 9.67 -13.49 5.57
CA ALA A 147 9.45 -14.24 4.33
C ALA A 147 9.97 -15.70 4.41
N SER A 148 11.00 -15.95 5.23
CA SER A 148 11.50 -17.30 5.51
C SER A 148 10.45 -18.22 6.14
N VAL A 149 9.57 -17.68 7.01
CA VAL A 149 8.47 -18.43 7.63
C VAL A 149 7.42 -18.86 6.59
N GLU A 150 7.15 -17.98 5.63
CA GLU A 150 6.23 -18.22 4.53
C GLU A 150 6.77 -19.25 3.53
N ALA A 151 8.05 -19.10 3.14
CA ALA A 151 8.74 -20.07 2.30
C ALA A 151 8.78 -21.46 2.95
N GLU A 152 9.08 -21.54 4.25
CA GLU A 152 9.12 -22.79 5.00
C GLU A 152 7.73 -23.45 5.10
N ALA A 153 6.65 -22.67 5.17
CA ALA A 153 5.29 -23.22 5.15
C ALA A 153 4.97 -23.91 3.82
N MET A 154 5.41 -23.34 2.68
CA MET A 154 5.28 -23.99 1.37
C MET A 154 6.20 -25.22 1.25
N ARG A 155 7.45 -25.15 1.71
CA ARG A 155 8.39 -26.29 1.70
C ARG A 155 7.88 -27.48 2.50
N ARG A 156 7.28 -27.26 3.68
CA ARG A 156 6.61 -28.31 4.46
C ARG A 156 5.42 -28.93 3.73
N GLY A 157 4.84 -28.23 2.75
CA GLY A 157 3.83 -28.75 1.82
C GLY A 157 4.42 -29.65 0.71
N GLY A 158 5.73 -29.79 0.63
CA GLY A 158 6.46 -30.55 -0.38
C GLY A 158 6.78 -29.75 -1.65
N ASP A 159 6.70 -28.42 -1.61
CA ASP A 159 7.04 -27.56 -2.75
C ASP A 159 8.53 -27.17 -2.72
N GLU A 160 9.17 -27.13 -3.90
CA GLU A 160 10.52 -26.60 -4.05
C GLU A 160 10.46 -25.06 -4.17
N VAL A 161 11.01 -24.35 -3.18
CA VAL A 161 10.94 -22.89 -3.09
C VAL A 161 12.33 -22.27 -3.12
N LEU A 162 12.63 -21.50 -4.17
CA LEU A 162 13.75 -20.55 -4.17
C LEU A 162 13.29 -19.23 -3.56
N LEU A 163 13.75 -18.95 -2.34
CA LEU A 163 13.49 -17.69 -1.65
C LEU A 163 14.62 -16.69 -1.94
N ILE A 164 14.25 -15.53 -2.45
CA ILE A 164 15.08 -14.32 -2.40
C ILE A 164 14.81 -13.69 -1.04
N ASP A 165 15.75 -13.89 -0.11
CA ASP A 165 15.62 -13.57 1.31
C ASP A 165 16.20 -12.17 1.61
N PRO A 166 15.40 -11.25 2.19
CA PRO A 166 15.84 -9.88 2.47
C PRO A 166 16.88 -9.82 3.60
N THR A 167 17.01 -10.88 4.43
CA THR A 167 18.06 -10.95 5.47
C THR A 167 19.47 -11.08 4.89
N THR A 168 19.57 -11.47 3.62
CA THR A 168 20.83 -11.53 2.87
C THR A 168 21.03 -10.31 1.99
N SER A 169 20.23 -9.26 2.21
CA SER A 169 20.36 -8.00 1.48
C SER A 169 21.75 -7.41 1.72
N THR A 170 22.33 -6.90 0.64
CA THR A 170 23.60 -6.16 0.69
C THR A 170 23.43 -4.70 0.31
N ASN A 171 22.19 -4.19 0.26
CA ASN A 171 21.83 -2.81 -0.07
C ASN A 171 22.50 -2.35 -1.37
N GLY A 172 22.04 -2.93 -2.48
CA GLY A 172 22.47 -2.50 -3.82
C GLY A 172 23.78 -3.09 -4.31
N PHE A 173 24.27 -4.16 -3.71
CA PHE A 173 25.28 -5.02 -4.31
C PHE A 173 24.71 -6.39 -4.65
N VAL A 174 25.28 -7.08 -5.62
CA VAL A 174 24.92 -8.48 -5.89
C VAL A 174 26.15 -9.25 -6.33
N VAL A 175 26.23 -10.52 -5.93
CA VAL A 175 27.28 -11.43 -6.37
C VAL A 175 26.72 -12.37 -7.43
N TYR A 176 27.36 -12.42 -8.59
CA TYR A 176 27.03 -13.35 -9.66
C TYR A 176 28.31 -13.93 -10.28
N GLY A 177 28.41 -15.26 -10.30
CA GLY A 177 29.68 -15.95 -10.57
C GLY A 177 30.73 -15.60 -9.50
N SER A 178 31.91 -15.15 -9.94
CA SER A 178 33.00 -14.72 -9.05
C SER A 178 33.05 -13.20 -8.83
N ARG A 179 32.10 -12.44 -9.38
CA ARG A 179 32.11 -10.97 -9.35
C ARG A 179 31.00 -10.40 -8.47
N LYS A 180 31.35 -9.36 -7.71
CA LYS A 180 30.42 -8.48 -7.02
C LYS A 180 30.16 -7.25 -7.90
N TYR A 181 28.89 -6.91 -8.10
CA TYR A 181 28.43 -5.77 -8.88
C TYR A 181 27.84 -4.71 -7.95
N ASP A 182 28.16 -3.44 -8.19
CA ASP A 182 27.62 -2.28 -7.48
C ASP A 182 26.45 -1.68 -8.26
N LEU A 183 25.23 -2.00 -7.85
CA LEU A 183 24.01 -1.58 -8.54
C LEU A 183 23.67 -0.11 -8.28
N SER A 184 24.47 0.62 -7.49
CA SER A 184 24.40 2.09 -7.43
C SER A 184 24.87 2.74 -8.74
N ARG A 185 25.64 2.00 -9.55
CA ARG A 185 26.25 2.50 -10.79
C ARG A 185 25.64 1.85 -12.03
N MET A 186 25.29 2.67 -13.03
CA MET A 186 24.72 2.21 -14.29
C MET A 186 25.64 1.23 -15.05
N ASP A 187 26.94 1.51 -15.09
CA ASP A 187 27.93 0.67 -15.80
C ASP A 187 28.06 -0.74 -15.21
N GLU A 188 28.00 -0.86 -13.90
CA GLU A 188 27.99 -2.14 -13.18
C GLU A 188 26.66 -2.89 -13.36
N GLY A 189 25.52 -2.18 -13.37
CA GLY A 189 24.21 -2.77 -13.70
C GLY A 189 24.18 -3.34 -15.12
N GLU A 190 24.74 -2.62 -16.09
CA GLU A 190 24.88 -3.12 -17.47
C GLU A 190 25.86 -4.30 -17.55
N ALA A 191 26.96 -4.25 -16.79
CA ALA A 191 27.92 -5.35 -16.73
C ALA A 191 27.29 -6.63 -16.18
N LEU A 192 26.43 -6.52 -15.16
CA LEU A 192 25.63 -7.64 -14.68
C LEU A 192 24.70 -8.15 -15.79
N GLY A 193 23.96 -7.28 -16.47
CA GLY A 193 23.08 -7.68 -17.57
C GLY A 193 23.81 -8.47 -18.66
N ARG A 194 25.00 -8.03 -19.07
CA ARG A 194 25.85 -8.76 -20.02
C ARG A 194 26.32 -10.11 -19.46
N ALA A 195 26.66 -10.19 -18.17
CA ALA A 195 27.03 -11.44 -17.51
C ALA A 195 25.86 -12.44 -17.45
N LEU A 196 24.62 -11.96 -17.39
CA LEU A 196 23.40 -12.77 -17.51
C LEU A 196 23.10 -13.20 -18.96
N GLY A 197 23.94 -12.85 -19.93
CA GLY A 197 23.77 -13.18 -21.34
C GLY A 197 22.84 -12.24 -22.12
N LEU A 198 22.54 -11.06 -21.58
CA LEU A 198 21.73 -10.06 -22.28
C LEU A 198 22.55 -9.30 -23.33
N ASP A 199 21.90 -8.93 -24.43
CA ASP A 199 22.44 -7.96 -25.38
C ASP A 199 22.58 -6.56 -24.74
N PRO A 200 23.36 -5.63 -25.34
CA PRO A 200 23.59 -4.31 -24.76
C PRO A 200 22.32 -3.50 -24.49
N ALA A 201 21.29 -3.60 -25.31
CA ALA A 201 20.06 -2.83 -25.13
C ALA A 201 19.26 -3.35 -23.92
N ARG A 202 19.12 -4.67 -23.79
CA ARG A 202 18.47 -5.29 -22.63
C ARG A 202 19.26 -5.12 -21.34
N ALA A 203 20.60 -5.18 -21.41
CA ALA A 203 21.45 -4.92 -20.25
C ALA A 203 21.29 -3.48 -19.73
N ARG A 204 21.20 -2.50 -20.64
CA ARG A 204 20.93 -1.10 -20.27
C ARG A 204 19.52 -0.90 -19.71
N LEU A 205 18.53 -1.60 -20.26
CA LEU A 205 17.17 -1.57 -19.71
C LEU A 205 17.17 -2.12 -18.28
N LEU A 206 17.83 -3.25 -18.03
CA LEU A 206 17.97 -3.83 -16.68
C LEU A 206 18.65 -2.86 -15.71
N ALA A 207 19.75 -2.21 -16.12
CA ALA A 207 20.45 -1.23 -15.30
C ALA A 207 19.58 -0.01 -14.95
N THR A 208 18.75 0.44 -15.90
CA THR A 208 17.77 1.52 -15.69
C THR A 208 16.72 1.14 -14.65
N VAL A 209 16.29 -0.13 -14.62
CA VAL A 209 15.37 -0.63 -13.59
C VAL A 209 16.01 -0.51 -12.19
N PHE A 210 17.28 -0.89 -12.04
CA PHE A 210 17.99 -0.75 -10.77
C PHE A 210 18.14 0.70 -10.34
N GLU A 211 18.55 1.59 -11.26
CA GLU A 211 18.78 3.01 -10.97
C GLU A 211 17.54 3.71 -10.40
N ARG A 212 16.35 3.35 -10.87
CA ARG A 212 15.06 3.95 -10.46
C ARG A 212 14.60 3.52 -9.07
N ARG A 213 15.27 2.57 -8.43
CA ARG A 213 14.89 2.05 -7.11
C ARG A 213 15.80 2.56 -6.02
N ASP A 214 15.24 2.60 -4.81
CA ASP A 214 16.03 2.82 -3.60
C ASP A 214 17.12 1.74 -3.49
N ILE A 215 18.28 2.12 -2.98
CA ILE A 215 19.45 1.24 -2.88
C ILE A 215 19.12 -0.05 -2.13
N LYS A 216 18.20 -0.03 -1.17
CA LYS A 216 17.80 -1.18 -0.34
C LYS A 216 16.97 -2.25 -1.07
N ALA A 217 16.47 -1.96 -2.27
CA ALA A 217 15.65 -2.91 -3.05
C ALA A 217 16.34 -3.40 -4.32
N ARG A 218 17.50 -2.83 -4.67
CA ARG A 218 18.19 -3.11 -5.94
C ARG A 218 18.70 -4.54 -6.00
N ASP A 219 19.16 -5.09 -4.89
CA ASP A 219 19.75 -6.43 -4.85
C ASP A 219 18.70 -7.54 -4.85
N GLU A 220 17.54 -7.36 -4.23
CA GLU A 220 16.39 -8.26 -4.41
C GLU A 220 15.96 -8.31 -5.87
N LEU A 221 15.90 -7.14 -6.51
CA LEU A 221 15.52 -7.04 -7.93
C LEU A 221 16.58 -7.66 -8.85
N ALA A 222 17.87 -7.51 -8.54
CA ALA A 222 18.94 -8.17 -9.27
C ALA A 222 18.94 -9.69 -9.07
N ARG A 223 18.62 -10.18 -7.87
CA ARG A 223 18.47 -11.63 -7.61
C ARG A 223 17.25 -12.22 -8.31
N LEU A 224 16.17 -11.43 -8.43
CA LEU A 224 15.03 -11.79 -9.27
C LEU A 224 15.44 -11.87 -10.74
N ALA A 225 16.20 -10.90 -11.24
CA ALA A 225 16.74 -10.93 -12.60
C ALA A 225 17.69 -12.13 -12.84
N ILE A 226 18.52 -12.50 -11.85
CA ILE A 226 19.37 -13.71 -11.91
C ILE A 226 18.50 -14.97 -12.03
N ALA A 227 17.47 -15.11 -11.20
CA ALA A 227 16.56 -16.26 -11.27
C ALA A 227 15.79 -16.31 -12.60
N PHE A 228 15.39 -15.15 -13.14
CA PHE A 228 14.80 -15.07 -14.47
C PHE A 228 15.80 -15.45 -15.57
N ALA A 229 17.06 -15.04 -15.47
CA ALA A 229 18.10 -15.47 -16.40
C ALA A 229 18.36 -16.99 -16.37
N GLU A 230 18.34 -17.62 -15.19
CA GLU A 230 18.41 -19.09 -15.04
C GLU A 230 17.21 -19.81 -15.68
N SER A 231 16.02 -19.21 -15.64
CA SER A 231 14.83 -19.76 -16.30
C SER A 231 14.86 -19.51 -17.81
N GLU A 232 15.32 -18.33 -18.22
CA GLU A 232 15.47 -17.92 -19.62
C GLU A 232 16.41 -18.86 -20.37
N ASN A 233 17.51 -19.29 -19.74
CA ASN A 233 18.47 -20.21 -20.34
C ASN A 233 18.15 -21.70 -20.12
N GLY A 234 17.09 -22.01 -19.37
CA GLY A 234 16.65 -23.38 -19.08
C GLY A 234 17.46 -24.12 -18.01
N THR A 235 18.37 -23.47 -17.29
CA THR A 235 19.13 -24.08 -16.18
C THR A 235 18.23 -24.38 -14.99
N ARG A 236 17.29 -23.49 -14.69
CA ARG A 236 16.29 -23.67 -13.64
C ARG A 236 15.00 -22.96 -14.01
N VAL A 237 13.97 -23.74 -14.34
CA VAL A 237 12.65 -23.19 -14.70
C VAL A 237 11.77 -23.02 -13.47
N PHE A 238 11.02 -21.92 -13.41
CA PHE A 238 9.98 -21.67 -12.41
C PHE A 238 8.63 -21.55 -13.11
N GLY A 239 7.61 -22.24 -12.59
CA GLY A 239 6.24 -22.08 -13.06
C GLY A 239 5.38 -21.22 -12.13
N ARG A 240 5.88 -20.88 -10.94
CA ARG A 240 5.08 -20.19 -9.92
C ARG A 240 5.88 -19.06 -9.29
N LEU A 241 5.28 -17.89 -9.18
CA LEU A 241 5.89 -16.68 -8.62
C LEU A 241 5.10 -16.18 -7.42
N VAL A 242 5.79 -15.90 -6.32
CA VAL A 242 5.22 -15.24 -5.13
C VAL A 242 5.97 -13.92 -4.91
N LEU A 243 5.22 -12.82 -4.80
CA LEU A 243 5.74 -11.53 -4.34
C LEU A 243 5.12 -11.22 -2.97
N SER A 244 5.94 -11.22 -1.91
CA SER A 244 5.48 -11.07 -0.52
C SER A 244 6.11 -9.84 0.14
N GLY A 245 5.29 -9.04 0.80
CA GLY A 245 5.72 -7.79 1.42
C GLY A 245 4.55 -6.97 1.98
N HIS A 246 4.83 -5.70 2.28
CA HIS A 246 3.81 -4.67 2.42
C HIS A 246 3.43 -4.13 1.04
N SER A 247 2.26 -3.54 0.92
CA SER A 247 1.84 -2.90 -0.33
C SER A 247 0.70 -1.93 -0.10
N MET A 248 0.60 -0.97 -1.02
CA MET A 248 -0.54 -0.06 -1.16
C MET A 248 -1.28 -0.23 -2.49
N GLY A 249 -1.00 -1.32 -3.21
CA GLY A 249 -1.63 -1.64 -4.48
C GLY A 249 -0.64 -2.12 -5.54
N ASP A 250 0.30 -1.26 -5.92
CA ASP A 250 1.15 -1.44 -7.11
C ASP A 250 2.65 -1.64 -6.81
N ASN A 251 2.99 -1.75 -5.53
CA ASN A 251 4.34 -2.04 -5.03
C ASN A 251 4.37 -3.24 -4.09
N ILE A 252 5.56 -3.75 -3.80
CA ILE A 252 5.86 -4.74 -2.78
C ILE A 252 7.08 -4.21 -2.04
N SER A 253 6.92 -3.94 -0.75
CA SER A 253 7.94 -3.29 0.07
C SER A 253 8.25 -4.08 1.33
N GLY A 254 9.43 -3.81 1.87
CA GLY A 254 9.92 -4.45 3.08
C GLY A 254 10.10 -3.45 4.21
N THR A 255 9.92 -3.89 5.45
CA THR A 255 10.40 -3.13 6.60
C THR A 255 11.92 -3.03 6.51
N ASP A 256 12.43 -1.81 6.33
CA ASP A 256 13.86 -1.50 6.13
C ASP A 256 14.52 -2.11 4.86
N ASN A 257 13.74 -2.55 3.86
CA ASN A 257 14.27 -3.24 2.65
C ASN A 257 13.80 -2.61 1.31
N GLY A 258 13.44 -1.33 1.33
CA GLY A 258 12.99 -0.59 0.15
C GLY A 258 11.66 -1.09 -0.46
N GLU A 259 11.43 -0.72 -1.72
CA GLU A 259 10.24 -1.13 -2.50
C GLU A 259 10.59 -1.57 -3.92
N ILE A 260 9.84 -2.55 -4.43
CA ILE A 260 9.81 -2.96 -5.84
C ILE A 260 8.40 -2.71 -6.36
N ARG A 261 8.26 -2.16 -7.56
CA ARG A 261 6.96 -1.93 -8.20
C ARG A 261 6.61 -3.09 -9.11
N LEU A 262 5.32 -3.35 -9.31
CA LEU A 262 4.87 -4.36 -10.28
C LEU A 262 5.41 -4.07 -11.69
N HIS A 263 5.54 -2.79 -12.05
CA HIS A 263 6.18 -2.37 -13.30
C HIS A 263 7.62 -2.87 -13.48
N ASP A 264 8.39 -2.98 -12.40
CA ASP A 264 9.76 -3.47 -12.48
C ASP A 264 9.76 -4.96 -12.85
N VAL A 265 8.82 -5.74 -12.29
CA VAL A 265 8.62 -7.16 -12.61
C VAL A 265 8.17 -7.35 -14.06
N GLU A 266 7.38 -6.44 -14.59
CA GLU A 266 6.95 -6.46 -16.00
C GLU A 266 8.11 -6.15 -16.93
N THR A 267 8.95 -5.18 -16.56
CA THR A 267 10.17 -4.88 -17.32
C THR A 267 11.11 -6.08 -17.30
N LEU A 268 11.22 -6.80 -16.17
CA LEU A 268 11.95 -8.08 -16.13
C LEU A 268 11.32 -9.15 -17.04
N ALA A 269 9.98 -9.23 -17.11
CA ALA A 269 9.30 -10.14 -18.02
C ALA A 269 9.58 -9.81 -19.50
N GLU A 270 9.73 -8.53 -19.85
CA GLU A 270 10.14 -8.10 -21.19
C GLU A 270 11.61 -8.42 -21.49
N ILE A 271 12.51 -8.26 -20.51
CA ILE A 271 13.92 -8.59 -20.63
C ILE A 271 14.14 -10.11 -20.79
N PHE A 272 13.36 -10.92 -20.06
CA PHE A 272 13.45 -12.38 -20.00
C PHE A 272 12.13 -13.06 -20.43
N PRO A 273 11.77 -13.00 -21.72
CA PRO A 273 10.46 -13.41 -22.20
C PRO A 273 10.20 -14.92 -22.11
N ARG A 274 11.22 -15.79 -22.21
CA ARG A 274 11.04 -17.24 -22.02
C ARG A 274 10.85 -17.57 -20.55
N ALA A 275 11.59 -16.90 -19.66
CA ALA A 275 11.38 -17.03 -18.21
C ALA A 275 9.96 -16.62 -17.82
N ALA A 276 9.49 -15.48 -18.31
CA ALA A 276 8.13 -15.00 -18.08
C ALA A 276 7.06 -15.94 -18.66
N ALA A 277 7.29 -16.51 -19.84
CA ALA A 277 6.43 -17.54 -20.40
C ALA A 277 6.45 -18.85 -19.61
N GLY A 278 7.44 -19.08 -18.75
CA GLY A 278 7.45 -20.21 -17.82
C GLY A 278 6.44 -20.07 -16.68
N ILE A 279 6.11 -18.85 -16.26
CA ILE A 279 5.24 -18.58 -15.12
C ILE A 279 3.77 -18.86 -15.48
N GLU A 280 3.18 -19.81 -14.78
CA GLU A 280 1.78 -20.24 -14.89
C GLU A 280 0.92 -19.75 -13.70
N ASP A 281 1.51 -19.49 -12.53
CA ASP A 281 0.76 -18.98 -11.37
C ASP A 281 1.48 -17.85 -10.64
N VAL A 282 0.75 -16.79 -10.27
CA VAL A 282 1.28 -15.66 -9.50
C VAL A 282 0.49 -15.46 -8.20
N LYS A 283 1.19 -15.23 -7.10
CA LYS A 283 0.61 -14.75 -5.84
C LYS A 283 1.21 -13.41 -5.45
N LEU A 284 0.35 -12.42 -5.25
CA LEU A 284 0.71 -11.16 -4.58
C LEU A 284 0.30 -11.25 -3.12
N ALA A 285 1.25 -11.59 -2.25
CA ALA A 285 1.06 -11.73 -0.81
C ALA A 285 1.33 -10.40 -0.10
N ALA A 286 0.58 -9.35 -0.47
CA ALA A 286 0.68 -8.03 0.14
C ALA A 286 -0.66 -7.27 0.08
N CYS A 287 -0.85 -6.30 0.98
CA CYS A 287 -2.12 -5.56 1.12
C CYS A 287 -2.51 -4.79 -0.16
N GLU A 288 -3.81 -4.71 -0.45
CA GLU A 288 -4.41 -3.93 -1.56
C GLU A 288 -3.91 -4.31 -2.97
N THR A 289 -3.15 -5.39 -3.13
CA THR A 289 -2.63 -5.83 -4.44
C THR A 289 -3.67 -6.51 -5.33
N GLY A 290 -4.83 -6.89 -4.77
CA GLY A 290 -5.87 -7.69 -5.44
C GLY A 290 -6.82 -6.95 -6.37
N SER A 291 -6.43 -5.79 -6.90
CA SER A 291 -7.25 -5.05 -7.88
C SER A 291 -7.34 -5.80 -9.21
N GLN A 292 -8.48 -5.67 -9.90
CA GLN A 292 -8.64 -6.23 -11.25
C GLN A 292 -7.56 -5.74 -12.21
N ALA A 293 -7.17 -4.47 -12.11
CA ALA A 293 -6.12 -3.88 -12.92
C ALA A 293 -4.77 -4.61 -12.74
N ASN A 294 -4.36 -4.89 -11.50
CA ASN A 294 -3.13 -5.63 -11.23
C ASN A 294 -3.18 -7.05 -11.80
N HIS A 295 -4.29 -7.75 -11.62
CA HIS A 295 -4.43 -9.09 -12.18
C HIS A 295 -4.36 -9.06 -13.72
N SER A 296 -5.10 -8.17 -14.38
CA SER A 296 -5.06 -8.01 -15.84
C SER A 296 -3.66 -7.71 -16.34
N ARG A 297 -2.93 -6.83 -15.63
CA ARG A 297 -1.53 -6.51 -15.89
C ARG A 297 -0.66 -7.77 -15.85
N LEU A 298 -0.76 -8.60 -14.81
CA LEU A 298 -0.02 -9.86 -14.73
C LEU A 298 -0.30 -10.79 -15.93
N PHE A 299 -1.56 -10.91 -16.37
CA PHE A 299 -1.94 -11.73 -17.53
C PHE A 299 -1.40 -11.21 -18.87
N GLU A 300 -1.13 -9.90 -18.98
CA GLU A 300 -0.52 -9.29 -20.16
C GLU A 300 0.96 -9.68 -20.30
N TYR A 301 1.73 -9.61 -19.21
CA TYR A 301 3.18 -9.82 -19.24
C TYR A 301 3.58 -11.29 -19.07
N PHE A 302 2.83 -12.07 -18.28
CA PHE A 302 3.05 -13.51 -18.15
C PHE A 302 2.12 -14.26 -19.12
N ARG A 303 2.57 -14.39 -20.37
CA ARG A 303 1.75 -14.93 -21.48
C ARG A 303 1.19 -16.33 -21.29
N ASN A 304 1.72 -17.13 -20.35
CA ASN A 304 1.22 -18.46 -19.98
C ASN A 304 0.56 -18.50 -18.60
N LEU A 305 0.40 -17.36 -17.93
CA LEU A 305 -0.27 -17.26 -16.65
C LEU A 305 -1.67 -17.84 -16.72
N ARG A 306 -1.99 -18.76 -15.84
CA ARG A 306 -3.28 -19.45 -15.70
C ARG A 306 -4.07 -18.86 -14.56
N THR A 307 -3.40 -18.64 -13.43
CA THR A 307 -4.01 -18.10 -12.21
C THR A 307 -3.18 -16.99 -11.62
N SER A 308 -3.85 -15.98 -11.09
CA SER A 308 -3.25 -15.04 -10.16
C SER A 308 -4.14 -14.87 -8.95
N THR A 309 -3.54 -14.77 -7.77
CA THR A 309 -4.26 -14.49 -6.53
C THR A 309 -3.56 -13.40 -5.74
N ALA A 310 -4.33 -12.63 -4.99
CA ALA A 310 -3.81 -11.46 -4.29
C ALA A 310 -4.73 -11.09 -3.12
N PHE A 311 -4.29 -10.18 -2.25
CA PHE A 311 -5.18 -9.62 -1.22
C PHE A 311 -5.85 -8.34 -1.75
N ASP A 312 -7.16 -8.40 -1.98
CA ASP A 312 -8.03 -7.25 -2.20
C ASP A 312 -8.48 -6.68 -0.85
N GLY A 313 -7.57 -5.93 -0.24
CA GLY A 313 -7.70 -5.43 1.12
C GLY A 313 -6.46 -5.70 1.97
N ARG A 314 -6.66 -5.70 3.27
CA ARG A 314 -5.61 -6.08 4.24
C ARG A 314 -5.17 -7.53 4.03
N GLY A 315 -3.86 -7.71 3.86
CA GLY A 315 -3.21 -9.02 3.83
C GLY A 315 -3.18 -9.71 5.19
N ALA A 316 -2.89 -11.01 5.17
CA ALA A 316 -2.58 -11.76 6.38
C ALA A 316 -1.13 -11.52 6.81
N LEU A 317 -0.85 -11.63 8.11
CA LEU A 317 0.49 -11.50 8.67
C LEU A 317 1.24 -12.80 8.38
N ALA A 318 2.53 -12.68 8.03
CA ALA A 318 3.39 -13.83 7.73
C ALA A 318 3.35 -14.90 8.84
N LYS A 319 3.47 -14.47 10.11
CA LYS A 319 3.28 -15.34 11.28
C LYS A 319 1.80 -15.65 11.47
N GLY A 320 1.35 -16.79 10.95
CA GLY A 320 -0.02 -17.28 11.08
C GLY A 320 -0.72 -17.38 9.73
N GLY A 321 -1.63 -16.45 9.44
CA GLY A 321 -2.51 -16.50 8.28
C GLY A 321 -1.78 -16.46 6.93
N GLY A 322 -0.71 -15.68 6.79
CA GLY A 322 0.05 -15.54 5.54
C GLY A 322 0.78 -16.83 5.15
N ALA A 323 1.51 -17.42 6.11
CA ALA A 323 2.15 -18.72 5.91
C ALA A 323 1.13 -19.84 5.59
N GLN A 324 -0.03 -19.85 6.26
CA GLN A 324 -1.09 -20.83 5.97
C GLN A 324 -1.72 -20.61 4.59
N ASP A 325 -1.97 -19.36 4.20
CA ASP A 325 -2.48 -18.99 2.88
C ASP A 325 -1.54 -19.44 1.77
N LEU A 326 -0.24 -19.11 1.88
CA LEU A 326 0.76 -19.51 0.89
C LEU A 326 0.90 -21.03 0.78
N ALA A 327 0.88 -21.77 1.88
CA ALA A 327 0.90 -23.23 1.85
C ALA A 327 -0.35 -23.83 1.18
N ARG A 328 -1.54 -23.22 1.37
CA ARG A 328 -2.77 -23.66 0.71
C ARG A 328 -2.79 -23.28 -0.76
N TRP A 329 -2.35 -22.08 -1.11
CA TRP A 329 -2.19 -21.62 -2.48
C TRP A 329 -1.23 -22.53 -3.24
N ALA A 330 -0.03 -22.78 -2.71
CA ALA A 330 0.97 -23.65 -3.34
C ALA A 330 0.44 -25.08 -3.57
N ARG A 331 -0.38 -25.60 -2.65
CA ARG A 331 -1.05 -26.90 -2.84
C ARG A 331 -2.13 -26.84 -3.93
N ALA A 332 -2.92 -25.77 -3.94
CA ALA A 332 -4.05 -25.60 -4.87
C ALA A 332 -3.58 -25.32 -6.31
N THR A 333 -2.42 -24.69 -6.48
CA THR A 333 -1.81 -24.38 -7.79
C THR A 333 -0.80 -25.42 -8.27
N ARG A 334 -0.62 -26.54 -7.56
CA ARG A 334 0.34 -27.55 -7.98
C ARG A 334 -0.12 -28.23 -9.28
N GLY A 335 0.81 -28.38 -10.21
CA GLY A 335 0.54 -28.93 -11.53
C GLY A 335 -0.20 -27.93 -12.42
N ARG A 336 -0.72 -28.43 -13.54
CA ARG A 336 -1.33 -27.59 -14.58
C ARG A 336 -2.80 -27.34 -14.26
N ILE A 337 -3.11 -26.25 -13.55
CA ILE A 337 -4.50 -25.88 -13.22
C ILE A 337 -4.99 -24.67 -14.03
N ASP A 338 -6.16 -24.79 -14.66
CA ASP A 338 -6.82 -23.67 -15.36
C ASP A 338 -7.93 -23.00 -14.51
N ARG A 339 -8.22 -23.61 -13.35
CA ARG A 339 -9.27 -23.21 -12.43
C ARG A 339 -8.71 -23.21 -11.01
N LEU A 340 -8.82 -22.07 -10.35
CA LEU A 340 -8.57 -21.90 -8.93
C LEU A 340 -9.77 -21.18 -8.35
N ASP A 341 -10.26 -21.69 -7.23
CA ASP A 341 -11.44 -21.16 -6.57
C ASP A 341 -11.01 -20.46 -5.28
N ARG A 342 -11.54 -19.27 -5.00
CA ARG A 342 -11.24 -18.50 -3.78
C ARG A 342 -11.44 -19.31 -2.49
N ASN A 343 -12.28 -20.35 -2.52
CA ASN A 343 -12.51 -21.25 -1.40
C ASN A 343 -11.25 -21.97 -0.89
N TYR A 344 -10.13 -21.98 -1.61
CA TYR A 344 -8.85 -22.48 -1.05
C TYR A 344 -8.46 -21.72 0.23
N ALA A 345 -8.82 -20.44 0.32
CA ALA A 345 -8.54 -19.57 1.46
C ALA A 345 -9.63 -19.60 2.54
N ARG A 346 -10.69 -20.40 2.38
CA ARG A 346 -11.82 -20.45 3.32
C ARG A 346 -11.37 -20.83 4.73
N GLY A 347 -11.85 -20.09 5.72
CA GLY A 347 -11.52 -20.28 7.13
C GLY A 347 -10.13 -19.79 7.55
N LEU A 348 -9.34 -19.23 6.63
CA LEU A 348 -8.12 -18.52 6.98
C LEU A 348 -8.43 -17.13 7.52
N TRP A 349 -7.61 -16.65 8.44
CA TRP A 349 -7.62 -15.25 8.83
C TRP A 349 -7.32 -14.38 7.61
N ARG A 350 -8.22 -13.42 7.32
CA ARG A 350 -8.22 -12.60 6.09
C ARG A 350 -8.40 -13.37 4.77
N GLY A 351 -8.80 -14.64 4.81
CA GLY A 351 -9.07 -15.43 3.59
C GLY A 351 -10.18 -14.86 2.70
N ASN A 352 -11.16 -14.15 3.29
CA ASN A 352 -12.19 -13.46 2.52
C ASN A 352 -11.61 -12.33 1.65
N ASN A 353 -10.48 -11.73 2.04
CA ASN A 353 -9.81 -10.67 1.27
C ASN A 353 -9.05 -11.20 0.06
N ILE A 354 -9.08 -12.51 -0.24
CA ILE A 354 -8.42 -13.03 -1.43
C ILE A 354 -9.23 -12.70 -2.69
N SER A 355 -8.57 -12.09 -3.67
CA SER A 355 -9.04 -12.06 -5.05
C SER A 355 -8.36 -13.18 -5.84
N VAL A 356 -9.07 -13.69 -6.85
CA VAL A 356 -8.57 -14.71 -7.78
C VAL A 356 -8.89 -14.25 -9.20
N HIS A 357 -7.93 -14.35 -10.11
CA HIS A 357 -8.18 -14.20 -11.54
C HIS A 357 -7.67 -15.45 -12.25
N THR A 358 -8.54 -16.13 -12.99
CA THR A 358 -8.16 -17.26 -13.83
C THR A 358 -8.54 -17.02 -15.29
N ARG A 359 -7.84 -17.63 -16.25
CA ARG A 359 -8.27 -17.56 -17.66
C ARG A 359 -9.69 -18.06 -17.87
N ALA A 360 -10.08 -19.10 -17.13
CA ALA A 360 -11.36 -19.78 -17.33
C ALA A 360 -12.55 -19.00 -16.77
N ARG A 361 -12.37 -18.24 -15.68
CA ARG A 361 -13.47 -17.56 -14.97
C ARG A 361 -13.37 -16.04 -14.93
N GLY A 362 -12.24 -15.46 -15.33
CA GLY A 362 -11.99 -14.04 -15.16
C GLY A 362 -11.67 -13.70 -13.70
N PHE A 363 -11.94 -12.43 -13.32
CA PHE A 363 -11.63 -11.86 -12.01
C PHE A 363 -12.77 -12.07 -11.01
N GLU A 364 -12.44 -12.56 -9.82
CA GLU A 364 -13.33 -12.84 -8.70
C GLU A 364 -12.80 -12.18 -7.42
N THR A 365 -13.61 -11.36 -6.76
CA THR A 365 -13.30 -10.73 -5.45
C THR A 365 -14.53 -10.76 -4.52
N HIS A 366 -14.34 -10.58 -3.21
CA HIS A 366 -15.44 -10.38 -2.26
C HIS A 366 -15.86 -8.91 -2.16
N ARG A 367 -15.04 -7.99 -2.68
CA ARG A 367 -15.28 -6.54 -2.68
C ARG A 367 -15.62 -6.12 -4.10
N PRO A 368 -16.90 -6.15 -4.51
CA PRO A 368 -17.26 -5.66 -5.83
C PRO A 368 -16.77 -4.21 -5.97
N ALA A 369 -16.28 -3.86 -7.16
CA ALA A 369 -15.89 -2.49 -7.45
C ALA A 369 -17.13 -1.58 -7.32
N LEU A 370 -16.98 -0.47 -6.62
CA LEU A 370 -18.00 0.57 -6.56
C LEU A 370 -18.11 1.27 -7.91
N ALA A 371 -19.31 1.79 -8.22
CA ALA A 371 -19.45 2.72 -9.32
C ALA A 371 -18.62 3.98 -9.03
N LEU A 372 -18.02 4.58 -10.07
CA LEU A 372 -17.15 5.75 -9.90
C LEU A 372 -17.81 6.89 -9.09
N PRO A 373 -19.09 7.26 -9.30
CA PRO A 373 -19.75 8.28 -8.48
C PRO A 373 -19.87 7.91 -7.00
N GLU A 374 -20.13 6.63 -6.69
CA GLU A 374 -20.24 6.14 -5.30
C GLU A 374 -18.87 6.16 -4.59
N ALA A 375 -17.83 5.71 -5.29
CA ALA A 375 -16.47 5.75 -4.77
C ALA A 375 -15.97 7.19 -4.54
N LEU A 376 -16.32 8.11 -5.43
CA LEU A 376 -16.03 9.54 -5.28
C LEU A 376 -16.75 10.15 -4.08
N ALA A 377 -18.03 9.83 -3.89
CA ALA A 377 -18.78 10.30 -2.73
C ALA A 377 -18.13 9.83 -1.41
N ALA A 378 -17.83 8.53 -1.31
CA ALA A 378 -17.16 7.96 -0.13
C ALA A 378 -15.77 8.58 0.14
N TYR A 379 -15.04 8.95 -0.91
CA TYR A 379 -13.77 9.67 -0.77
C TYR A 379 -13.98 11.10 -0.23
N GLU A 380 -14.96 11.84 -0.76
CA GLU A 380 -15.24 13.21 -0.34
C GLU A 380 -15.79 13.33 1.08
N ASP A 381 -16.53 12.33 1.58
CA ASP A 381 -17.21 12.34 2.89
C ASP A 381 -16.30 12.72 4.07
N ASP A 382 -15.08 12.19 4.11
CA ASP A 382 -14.12 12.44 5.21
C ASP A 382 -12.97 13.38 4.79
N ARG A 383 -12.92 13.85 3.53
CA ARG A 383 -11.74 14.56 2.99
C ARG A 383 -11.43 15.84 3.75
N ALA A 384 -12.45 16.65 4.05
CA ALA A 384 -12.25 17.92 4.77
C ALA A 384 -11.71 17.71 6.19
N ASP A 385 -12.14 16.64 6.87
CA ASP A 385 -11.69 16.30 8.21
C ASP A 385 -10.26 15.75 8.21
N VAL A 386 -9.91 14.92 7.23
CA VAL A 386 -8.53 14.46 7.03
C VAL A 386 -7.60 15.62 6.73
N GLU A 387 -8.01 16.57 5.88
CA GLU A 387 -7.22 17.76 5.59
C GLU A 387 -7.06 18.65 6.83
N ALA A 388 -8.10 18.83 7.63
CA ALA A 388 -8.04 19.56 8.89
C ALA A 388 -7.09 18.89 9.90
N TYR A 389 -7.12 17.56 9.99
CA TYR A 389 -6.18 16.79 10.81
C TYR A 389 -4.74 16.94 10.30
N SER A 390 -4.54 16.82 8.98
CA SER A 390 -3.26 16.99 8.31
C SER A 390 -2.64 18.35 8.64
N GLN A 391 -3.38 19.43 8.44
CA GLN A 391 -2.85 20.80 8.54
C GLN A 391 -2.79 21.37 9.96
N ARG A 392 -3.72 20.98 10.83
CA ARG A 392 -3.89 21.61 12.15
C ARG A 392 -3.81 20.62 13.32
N GLY A 393 -3.71 19.32 13.04
CA GLY A 393 -3.81 18.29 14.08
C GLY A 393 -5.15 18.36 14.82
N ALA A 394 -6.24 18.70 14.13
CA ALA A 394 -7.56 18.83 14.74
C ALA A 394 -8.00 17.49 15.38
N GLU A 395 -7.95 17.41 16.71
CA GLU A 395 -8.44 16.27 17.48
C GLU A 395 -9.95 16.44 17.70
N ASN A 396 -10.78 15.95 16.77
CA ASN A 396 -12.21 15.88 17.02
C ASN A 396 -12.47 14.76 18.05
N SER A 397 -12.78 15.15 19.29
CA SER A 397 -12.84 14.32 20.49
C SER A 397 -13.95 13.24 20.53
N ALA A 398 -14.62 12.95 19.41
CA ALA A 398 -15.69 11.95 19.37
C ALA A 398 -15.34 10.65 18.61
N TRP A 399 -14.23 10.62 17.85
CA TRP A 399 -13.84 9.45 17.08
C TRP A 399 -12.33 9.41 16.85
N THR A 400 -11.70 8.31 17.25
CA THR A 400 -10.24 8.13 17.18
C THR A 400 -9.72 8.34 15.76
N THR A 401 -8.84 9.32 15.55
CA THR A 401 -8.27 9.69 14.23
C THR A 401 -7.84 8.49 13.40
N LYS A 402 -7.30 7.45 14.05
CA LYS A 402 -6.89 6.19 13.39
C LYS A 402 -8.03 5.49 12.63
N VAL A 403 -9.23 5.46 13.19
CA VAL A 403 -10.37 4.78 12.54
C VAL A 403 -10.87 5.61 11.36
N ARG A 404 -10.94 6.95 11.47
CA ARG A 404 -11.31 7.83 10.33
C ARG A 404 -10.28 7.80 9.22
N LEU A 405 -9.00 7.93 9.54
CA LEU A 405 -7.93 7.79 8.55
C LEU A 405 -7.96 6.42 7.88
N THR A 406 -8.34 5.37 8.62
CA THR A 406 -8.54 4.04 8.03
C THR A 406 -9.72 4.01 7.06
N ALA A 407 -10.89 4.54 7.46
CA ALA A 407 -12.07 4.58 6.60
C ALA A 407 -11.82 5.40 5.32
N HIS A 408 -11.21 6.58 5.46
CA HIS A 408 -10.85 7.43 4.32
C HIS A 408 -9.80 6.75 3.42
N TYR A 409 -8.81 6.06 3.99
CA TYR A 409 -7.87 5.25 3.21
C TYR A 409 -8.58 4.12 2.44
N ASP A 410 -9.52 3.43 3.07
CA ASP A 410 -10.30 2.37 2.43
C ASP A 410 -11.18 2.93 1.29
N ALA A 411 -11.71 4.15 1.43
CA ALA A 411 -12.43 4.88 0.38
C ALA A 411 -11.51 5.27 -0.80
N ILE A 412 -10.30 5.78 -0.51
CA ILE A 412 -9.27 6.03 -1.53
C ILE A 412 -8.95 4.74 -2.30
N GLN A 413 -8.75 3.62 -1.61
CA GLN A 413 -8.49 2.33 -2.24
C GLN A 413 -9.68 1.85 -3.08
N ALA A 414 -10.92 2.06 -2.63
CA ALA A 414 -12.10 1.76 -3.42
C ALA A 414 -12.16 2.58 -4.71
N LEU A 415 -11.81 3.86 -4.66
CA LEU A 415 -11.74 4.73 -5.82
C LEU A 415 -10.63 4.33 -6.80
N LEU A 416 -9.44 3.97 -6.30
CA LEU A 416 -8.34 3.46 -7.14
C LEU A 416 -8.65 2.11 -7.81
N ARG A 417 -9.60 1.34 -7.28
CA ARG A 417 -10.09 0.09 -7.89
C ARG A 417 -11.10 0.33 -9.02
N CYS A 418 -11.64 1.53 -9.19
CA CYS A 418 -12.57 1.81 -10.28
C CYS A 418 -11.87 1.67 -11.64
N VAL A 419 -12.34 0.74 -12.48
CA VAL A 419 -11.74 0.43 -13.80
C VAL A 419 -11.63 1.66 -14.71
N ASN A 420 -12.59 2.58 -14.59
CA ASN A 420 -12.70 3.75 -15.47
C ASN A 420 -12.30 5.07 -14.76
N ILE A 421 -11.43 5.02 -13.76
CA ILE A 421 -10.91 6.25 -13.13
C ILE A 421 -10.10 7.06 -14.15
N PRO A 422 -10.42 8.35 -14.39
CA PRO A 422 -9.63 9.21 -15.27
C PRO A 422 -8.17 9.33 -14.81
N ALA A 423 -7.22 9.32 -15.74
CA ALA A 423 -5.78 9.32 -15.41
C ALA A 423 -5.34 10.52 -14.56
N ASN A 424 -5.90 11.71 -14.82
CA ASN A 424 -5.62 12.91 -14.04
C ASN A 424 -6.17 12.82 -12.60
N LEU A 425 -7.32 12.18 -12.41
CA LEU A 425 -7.88 11.92 -11.08
C LEU A 425 -7.06 10.83 -10.38
N LYS A 426 -6.68 9.76 -11.08
CA LYS A 426 -5.89 8.66 -10.51
C LYS A 426 -4.60 9.18 -9.83
N ALA A 427 -3.84 10.03 -10.50
CA ALA A 427 -2.61 10.58 -9.95
C ALA A 427 -2.83 11.39 -8.65
N SER A 428 -3.91 12.20 -8.57
CA SER A 428 -4.20 12.95 -7.35
C SER A 428 -4.70 12.04 -6.22
N ILE A 429 -5.45 10.98 -6.53
CA ILE A 429 -5.90 10.00 -5.56
C ILE A 429 -4.75 9.11 -5.05
N GLU A 430 -3.78 8.78 -5.90
CA GLU A 430 -2.52 8.11 -5.48
C GLU A 430 -1.70 9.01 -4.54
N ALA A 431 -1.58 10.30 -4.83
CA ALA A 431 -0.94 11.25 -3.92
C ALA A 431 -1.69 11.35 -2.57
N ALA A 432 -3.02 11.36 -2.60
CA ALA A 432 -3.84 11.33 -1.38
C ALA A 432 -3.65 10.03 -0.58
N ARG A 433 -3.61 8.86 -1.25
CA ARG A 433 -3.31 7.56 -0.63
C ARG A 433 -1.98 7.62 0.13
N ASP A 434 -0.95 8.10 -0.55
CA ASP A 434 0.42 8.17 -0.04
C ASP A 434 0.55 9.14 1.13
N HIS A 435 -0.22 10.23 1.14
CA HIS A 435 -0.29 11.14 2.27
C HIS A 435 -1.03 10.53 3.47
N VAL A 436 -2.22 9.97 3.22
CA VAL A 436 -3.09 9.41 4.27
C VAL A 436 -2.46 8.21 4.97
N VAL A 437 -1.72 7.36 4.23
CA VAL A 437 -0.98 6.26 4.86
C VAL A 437 0.09 6.79 5.82
N ARG A 438 0.79 7.88 5.48
CA ARG A 438 1.79 8.50 6.37
C ARG A 438 1.13 9.09 7.61
N LEU A 439 -0.02 9.75 7.47
CA LEU A 439 -0.82 10.19 8.62
C LEU A 439 -1.22 9.02 9.54
N ARG A 440 -1.54 7.85 8.98
CA ARG A 440 -1.87 6.64 9.77
C ARG A 440 -0.68 6.09 10.56
N HIS A 441 0.54 6.32 10.08
CA HIS A 441 1.81 5.84 10.65
C HIS A 441 2.66 6.98 11.24
N GLU A 442 2.01 8.10 11.60
CA GLU A 442 2.68 9.30 12.09
C GLU A 442 3.58 9.04 13.30
N LYS A 443 3.17 8.15 14.21
CA LYS A 443 3.95 7.86 15.42
C LYS A 443 5.27 7.18 15.06
N GLU A 444 5.21 6.19 14.16
CA GLU A 444 6.35 5.47 13.63
C GLU A 444 7.30 6.42 12.89
N ILE A 445 6.76 7.32 12.07
CA ILE A 445 7.52 8.34 11.34
C ILE A 445 8.24 9.30 12.30
N VAL A 446 7.59 9.78 13.36
CA VAL A 446 8.23 10.68 14.34
C VAL A 446 9.38 9.98 15.06
N VAL A 447 9.19 8.72 15.46
CA VAL A 447 10.25 7.91 16.11
C VAL A 447 11.42 7.69 15.14
N ALA A 448 11.13 7.33 13.89
CA ALA A 448 12.15 7.15 12.86
C ALA A 448 12.91 8.46 12.58
N PHE A 449 12.22 9.59 12.52
CA PHE A 449 12.82 10.91 12.34
C PHE A 449 13.79 11.26 13.46
N VAL A 450 13.33 11.18 14.73
CA VAL A 450 14.17 11.48 15.90
C VAL A 450 15.40 10.57 15.95
N ARG A 451 15.22 9.28 15.64
CA ARG A 451 16.33 8.31 15.59
C ARG A 451 17.35 8.68 14.51
N ASN A 452 16.91 8.89 13.28
CA ASN A 452 17.79 9.12 12.12
C ASN A 452 18.46 10.50 12.12
N PHE A 453 17.83 11.50 12.75
CA PHE A 453 18.28 12.90 12.72
C PHE A 453 18.61 13.46 14.12
N SER A 454 18.89 12.61 15.11
CA SER A 454 19.13 13.04 16.50
C SER A 454 20.27 14.07 16.64
N ALA A 455 21.38 13.90 15.90
CA ALA A 455 22.51 14.82 15.92
C ALA A 455 22.17 16.18 15.30
N ASP A 456 21.54 16.18 14.11
CA ASP A 456 21.10 17.39 13.43
C ASP A 456 20.03 18.13 14.24
N LEU A 457 19.10 17.38 14.83
CA LEU A 457 18.08 17.90 15.74
C LEU A 457 18.71 18.61 16.94
N LYS A 458 19.70 17.99 17.58
CA LYS A 458 20.43 18.64 18.67
C LYS A 458 21.14 19.91 18.20
N SER A 459 21.88 19.83 17.10
CA SER A 459 22.62 20.98 16.57
C SER A 459 21.71 22.16 16.23
N ALA A 460 20.56 21.91 15.61
CA ALA A 460 19.60 22.94 15.25
C ALA A 460 19.01 23.65 16.48
N TYR A 461 18.74 22.91 17.56
CA TYR A 461 18.21 23.51 18.80
C TYR A 461 19.28 24.24 19.61
N ASP A 462 20.52 23.76 19.61
CA ASP A 462 21.64 24.46 20.23
C ASP A 462 21.87 25.83 19.54
N ASP A 463 21.79 25.90 18.20
CA ASP A 463 21.90 27.14 17.41
C ASP A 463 20.75 28.14 17.71
N LEU A 464 19.58 27.62 18.08
CA LEU A 464 18.42 28.41 18.51
C LEU A 464 18.49 28.81 20.00
N GLY A 465 19.46 28.31 20.77
CA GLY A 465 19.53 28.50 22.22
C GLY A 465 18.37 27.81 22.96
N ALA A 466 17.86 26.70 22.43
CA ALA A 466 16.70 25.98 22.94
C ALA A 466 17.04 24.52 23.29
N THR A 467 16.20 23.88 24.12
CA THR A 467 16.29 22.44 24.39
C THR A 467 15.42 21.64 23.43
N VAL A 468 15.92 20.51 22.94
CA VAL A 468 15.14 19.60 22.09
C VAL A 468 13.93 19.06 22.87
N PRO A 469 12.69 19.29 22.42
CA PRO A 469 11.51 18.71 23.04
C PRO A 469 11.39 17.22 22.70
N LYS A 470 10.63 16.48 23.50
CA LYS A 470 10.31 15.08 23.23
C LYS A 470 9.24 14.97 22.13
N LEU A 471 9.66 15.12 20.86
CA LEU A 471 8.77 15.18 19.69
C LEU A 471 7.83 13.95 19.59
N GLU A 472 8.31 12.78 20.00
CA GLU A 472 7.55 11.52 20.04
C GLU A 472 6.41 11.51 21.06
N GLN A 473 6.45 12.40 22.07
CA GLN A 473 5.42 12.52 23.10
C GLN A 473 4.39 13.61 22.79
N MET A 474 4.67 14.46 21.80
CA MET A 474 3.78 15.55 21.42
C MET A 474 2.58 15.02 20.62
N THR A 475 1.44 15.71 20.72
CA THR A 475 0.33 15.52 19.78
C THR A 475 0.72 16.09 18.41
N ARG A 476 0.01 15.69 17.34
CA ARG A 476 0.22 16.26 16.01
C ARG A 476 0.09 17.79 16.03
N ARG A 477 -0.97 18.29 16.68
CA ARG A 477 -1.22 19.73 16.83
C ARG A 477 -0.05 20.44 17.51
N ALA A 478 0.40 19.93 18.65
CA ALA A 478 1.52 20.53 19.37
C ALA A 478 2.81 20.52 18.52
N ARG A 479 3.07 19.44 17.76
CA ARG A 479 4.23 19.40 16.84
C ARG A 479 4.13 20.45 15.74
N ILE A 480 2.96 20.61 15.13
CA ILE A 480 2.73 21.61 14.08
C ILE A 480 2.97 23.02 14.63
N GLU A 481 2.35 23.36 15.76
CA GLU A 481 2.50 24.67 16.42
C GLU A 481 3.97 24.95 16.80
N HIS A 482 4.67 23.92 17.26
CA HIS A 482 6.09 24.00 17.60
C HIS A 482 6.96 24.26 16.38
N ILE A 483 6.82 23.48 15.31
CA ILE A 483 7.59 23.66 14.07
C ILE A 483 7.32 25.03 13.44
N GLN A 484 6.07 25.49 13.40
CA GLN A 484 5.73 26.85 12.93
C GLN A 484 6.37 27.95 13.78
N THR A 485 6.62 27.68 15.06
CA THR A 485 7.37 28.60 15.93
C THR A 485 8.85 28.60 15.58
N LEU A 486 9.46 27.43 15.34
CA LEU A 486 10.84 27.34 14.85
C LEU A 486 11.02 28.08 13.52
N GLU A 487 10.09 27.92 12.58
CA GLU A 487 10.12 28.60 11.28
C GLU A 487 10.16 30.13 11.45
N ARG A 488 9.29 30.70 12.29
CA ARG A 488 9.28 32.14 12.57
C ARG A 488 10.60 32.62 13.14
N VAL A 489 11.18 31.90 14.10
CA VAL A 489 12.46 32.27 14.73
C VAL A 489 13.64 32.13 13.75
N SER A 490 13.58 31.16 12.83
CA SER A 490 14.64 30.88 11.85
C SER A 490 14.83 31.97 10.79
N THR A 491 13.87 32.89 10.66
CA THR A 491 13.96 34.06 9.78
C THR A 491 14.98 35.11 10.26
N SER A 492 15.47 34.99 11.50
CA SER A 492 16.53 35.85 12.01
C SER A 492 17.85 35.65 11.23
N ALA A 493 18.55 36.76 10.97
CA ALA A 493 19.86 36.75 10.32
C ALA A 493 20.93 36.00 11.16
N SER A 494 20.72 35.84 12.46
CA SER A 494 21.64 35.15 13.37
C SER A 494 21.61 33.62 13.29
N ILE A 495 20.57 33.03 12.68
CA ILE A 495 20.41 31.58 12.60
C ILE A 495 21.21 31.02 11.42
N SER A 496 21.89 29.90 11.63
CA SER A 496 22.70 29.28 10.57
C SER A 496 21.84 28.69 9.45
N GLU A 497 22.39 28.66 8.24
CA GLU A 497 21.73 28.06 7.07
C GLU A 497 21.48 26.56 7.24
N THR A 498 22.34 25.87 8.00
CA THR A 498 22.13 24.46 8.35
C THR A 498 20.88 24.27 9.21
N THR A 499 20.67 25.13 10.21
CA THR A 499 19.46 25.11 11.05
C THR A 499 18.19 25.41 10.25
N ARG A 500 18.23 26.39 9.33
CA ARG A 500 17.07 26.69 8.45
C ARG A 500 16.66 25.47 7.61
N ARG A 501 17.62 24.87 6.91
CA ARG A 501 17.38 23.64 6.11
C ARG A 501 16.89 22.48 6.96
N PHE A 502 17.35 22.38 8.21
CA PHE A 502 16.86 21.34 9.12
C PHE A 502 15.41 21.57 9.55
N ILE A 503 15.01 22.83 9.81
CA ILE A 503 13.61 23.18 10.12
C ILE A 503 12.70 22.90 8.91
N GLU A 504 13.14 23.22 7.69
CA GLU A 504 12.44 22.85 6.45
C GLU A 504 12.24 21.34 6.36
N ARG A 505 13.29 20.55 6.67
CA ARG A 505 13.18 19.08 6.74
C ARG A 505 12.19 18.62 7.80
N MET A 506 12.17 19.24 8.99
CA MET A 506 11.17 18.94 10.03
C MET A 506 9.75 19.19 9.52
N ARG A 507 9.50 20.30 8.84
CA ARG A 507 8.19 20.60 8.22
C ARG A 507 7.83 19.57 7.15
N ALA A 508 8.73 19.31 6.21
CA ALA A 508 8.50 18.35 5.12
C ALA A 508 8.22 16.93 5.64
N THR A 509 8.87 16.52 6.73
CA THR A 509 8.73 15.18 7.30
C THR A 509 7.53 15.06 8.25
N LEU A 510 7.39 15.98 9.21
CA LEU A 510 6.48 15.81 10.35
C LEU A 510 5.12 16.50 10.15
N ILE A 511 5.06 17.49 9.26
CA ILE A 511 3.81 18.18 8.89
C ILE A 511 3.33 17.69 7.53
N GLU A 512 4.11 17.98 6.47
CA GLU A 512 3.70 17.74 5.09
C GLU A 512 3.75 16.26 4.72
N MET A 513 4.64 15.49 5.35
CA MET A 513 4.81 14.05 5.13
C MET A 513 4.99 13.71 3.64
N THR A 514 5.81 14.47 2.92
CA THR A 514 5.99 14.20 1.48
C THR A 514 6.70 12.87 1.24
N PRO A 515 6.49 12.19 0.10
CA PRO A 515 7.17 10.93 -0.20
C PRO A 515 8.70 11.02 -0.18
N GLU A 516 9.26 12.17 -0.52
CA GLU A 516 10.71 12.42 -0.54
C GLU A 516 11.28 12.59 0.88
N ALA A 517 10.49 13.16 1.80
CA ALA A 517 10.91 13.39 3.18
C ALA A 517 10.63 12.19 4.10
N VAL A 518 9.58 11.43 3.81
CA VAL A 518 9.16 10.24 4.55
C VAL A 518 9.24 9.03 3.61
N PRO A 519 10.38 8.32 3.59
CA PRO A 519 10.54 7.13 2.78
C PRO A 519 9.58 6.03 3.27
N PHE A 520 9.23 5.11 2.36
CA PHE A 520 8.23 4.07 2.63
C PHE A 520 8.67 3.10 3.75
N ASP A 521 9.97 2.92 3.94
CA ASP A 521 10.52 2.04 4.98
C ASP A 521 10.27 2.53 6.41
N TRP A 522 9.82 3.77 6.59
CA TRP A 522 9.41 4.30 7.89
C TRP A 522 7.95 3.99 8.27
N ILE A 523 7.17 3.45 7.33
CA ILE A 523 5.73 3.17 7.42
C ILE A 523 5.54 1.67 7.65
#